data_AF-A0AA35RCQ9-F1
#
_entry.id   AF-A0AA35RCQ9-F1
#
_cell.length_a   1.000
_cell.length_b   1.000
_cell.length_c   1.000
_cell.angle_alpha   90.00
_cell.angle_beta   90.00
_cell.angle_gamma   90.00
#
_symmetry.space_group_name_H-M   'P 1'
#
loop_
_entity.id
_entity.type
_entity.pdbx_description
1 polymer ?
#
loop_
_entity_poly.entity_id
_entity_poly.type
_entity_poly.pdbx_seq_one_letter_code
_entity_poly.pdbx_strand_id
1 'polypeptide(L)'
;MIYNWLRAVELMCPLQIVSVPSLKNQDEDAMATLQTPPPGWNMEADEELAQFLVTNGAESRSGGVSGRGKGREHFVDITVSSEESEVDNILDPDPEVYWESDGSAGQHWVRFTLVPGTIIERFALIVDSEDGSYLPRRVVVKAGSSPSTVTMIHAHSFGLSDYEKKELQLFPVPLQEFKEVVEVHFKSCYQGGIDVRIRGVSLTSKTAESIFLPSETVPRDIFTEDRVSRCPKLQGFEAGQLFHRGLVLSRLAYILDQDLTYLLPSWEVGLEGAKSEVTEAVSAIRQLWPMSRRRNALISDMLSATATSAPSRPTVYIDRMSAKRHQENPSEDKEGKRTVFIQLQRELKKHTKESNYNFRWAGQWSQWWESKFAQEGMIDQGGGFRDVLSDVAEELCPSSPDAPVPLPLFIRSPNQNQDSSNAYRDNYIPNPKCDDFSRYVFAGQLMGAMLRSQEHLVLSLPQFLWKELVGEPVTWSRDFVSVDSAEVRFIESVETISRERFDDAFAGALRFV
;
A
#
# COMPACT_ATOMS: atom_id res chain seq x y z
N MET A 1 -22.82 19.55 1.69
CA MET A 1 -21.81 18.54 2.07
C MET A 1 -22.38 17.15 1.81
N ILE A 2 -21.58 16.30 1.18
CA ILE A 2 -21.95 14.96 0.69
C ILE A 2 -21.56 13.96 1.80
N TYR A 3 -22.52 13.25 2.38
CA TYR A 3 -22.30 12.40 3.56
C TYR A 3 -22.35 10.89 3.26
N ASN A 4 -22.68 10.52 2.02
CA ASN A 4 -22.47 9.19 1.46
C ASN A 4 -22.44 9.31 -0.07
N TRP A 5 -21.99 8.26 -0.76
CA TRP A 5 -21.90 8.24 -2.22
C TRP A 5 -23.27 8.41 -2.91
N LEU A 6 -24.34 7.87 -2.31
CA LEU A 6 -25.72 8.10 -2.74
C LEU A 6 -26.04 9.59 -2.87
N ARG A 7 -25.56 10.40 -1.92
CA ARG A 7 -25.75 11.85 -1.83
C ARG A 7 -24.90 12.63 -2.82
N ALA A 8 -23.76 12.08 -3.22
CA ALA A 8 -22.91 12.61 -4.28
C ALA A 8 -23.61 12.43 -5.63
N VAL A 9 -24.16 11.23 -5.85
CA VAL A 9 -24.95 10.86 -7.02
C VAL A 9 -26.25 11.68 -7.10
N GLU A 10 -26.93 11.94 -5.99
CA GLU A 10 -28.12 12.83 -5.93
C GLU A 10 -27.83 14.31 -6.23
N LEU A 11 -26.60 14.78 -6.00
CA LEU A 11 -26.19 16.16 -6.28
C LEU A 11 -25.68 16.36 -7.72
N MET A 12 -25.08 15.32 -8.31
CA MET A 12 -24.51 15.34 -9.66
C MET A 12 -25.46 14.80 -10.72
N CYS A 13 -26.36 13.87 -10.37
CA CYS A 13 -27.45 13.38 -11.21
C CYS A 13 -28.78 13.93 -10.65
N PRO A 14 -29.58 14.67 -11.43
CA PRO A 14 -30.63 15.57 -10.94
C PRO A 14 -31.91 14.82 -10.48
N LEU A 15 -31.82 14.05 -9.39
CA LEU A 15 -32.95 13.41 -8.72
C LEU A 15 -32.79 13.58 -7.19
N GLN A 16 -33.14 14.76 -6.67
CA GLN A 16 -33.04 15.11 -5.24
C GLN A 16 -34.25 14.61 -4.44
N ILE A 17 -34.04 13.82 -3.37
CA ILE A 17 -35.14 13.35 -2.50
C ILE A 17 -35.01 13.77 -1.01
N VAL A 18 -33.83 14.03 -0.37
CA VAL A 18 -33.79 14.43 1.07
C VAL A 18 -32.57 15.30 1.53
N SER A 19 -32.80 16.23 2.48
CA SER A 19 -31.83 17.19 3.06
C SER A 19 -30.74 16.58 3.97
N VAL A 20 -29.58 17.26 3.97
CA VAL A 20 -28.29 16.85 4.57
C VAL A 20 -28.19 17.08 6.10
N PRO A 21 -27.85 16.07 6.93
CA PRO A 21 -27.60 16.26 8.36
C PRO A 21 -26.34 17.09 8.62
N SER A 22 -26.38 17.99 9.60
CA SER A 22 -25.20 18.70 10.08
C SER A 22 -24.41 17.84 11.07
N LEU A 23 -23.12 17.60 10.85
CA LEU A 23 -22.23 17.08 11.89
C LEU A 23 -22.10 18.11 13.02
N LYS A 24 -22.34 17.70 14.27
CA LYS A 24 -22.04 18.52 15.45
C LYS A 24 -20.54 18.43 15.75
N ASN A 25 -19.94 19.54 16.20
CA ASN A 25 -18.52 19.66 16.62
C ASN A 25 -17.50 19.41 15.50
N GLN A 26 -17.55 20.22 14.43
CA GLN A 26 -16.50 20.20 13.40
C GLN A 26 -15.25 20.93 13.91
N ASP A 27 -14.09 20.28 13.80
CA ASP A 27 -12.80 20.91 14.02
C ASP A 27 -12.44 21.73 12.77
N GLU A 28 -12.76 23.02 12.80
CA GLU A 28 -12.56 23.91 11.64
C GLU A 28 -11.08 24.08 11.29
N ASP A 29 -10.19 24.04 12.28
CA ASP A 29 -8.75 24.17 12.07
C ASP A 29 -8.17 22.92 11.38
N ALA A 30 -8.59 21.72 11.80
CA ALA A 30 -8.24 20.48 11.12
C ALA A 30 -8.80 20.43 9.69
N MET A 31 -10.03 20.89 9.48
CA MET A 31 -10.65 20.97 8.15
C MET A 31 -9.92 21.95 7.23
N ALA A 32 -9.53 23.13 7.72
CA ALA A 32 -8.74 24.10 6.95
C ALA A 32 -7.37 23.52 6.58
N THR A 33 -6.72 22.83 7.51
CA THR A 33 -5.42 22.18 7.30
C THR A 33 -5.49 21.06 6.24
N LEU A 34 -6.60 20.31 6.20
CA LEU A 34 -6.79 19.19 5.27
C LEU A 34 -7.27 19.58 3.87
N GLN A 35 -7.78 20.81 3.69
CA GLN A 35 -8.30 21.28 2.40
C GLN A 35 -7.23 21.55 1.36
N THR A 36 -5.99 21.85 1.78
CA THR A 36 -4.89 22.18 0.88
C THR A 36 -3.68 21.30 1.20
N PRO A 37 -2.92 20.87 0.17
CA PRO A 37 -1.71 20.11 0.40
C PRO A 37 -0.64 21.00 1.08
N PRO A 38 0.25 20.43 1.93
CA PRO A 38 1.33 21.18 2.55
C PRO A 38 2.21 21.91 1.52
N PRO A 39 2.84 23.05 1.87
CA PRO A 39 3.78 23.71 0.97
C PRO A 39 4.89 22.75 0.49
N GLY A 40 5.13 22.69 -0.81
CA GLY A 40 6.11 21.78 -1.42
C GLY A 40 5.60 20.35 -1.66
N TRP A 41 4.36 20.03 -1.25
CA TRP A 41 3.75 18.73 -1.51
C TRP A 41 3.28 18.60 -2.97
N ASN A 42 3.46 17.41 -3.55
CA ASN A 42 3.07 17.13 -4.93
C ASN A 42 2.52 15.69 -5.09
N MET A 43 2.13 15.30 -6.30
CA MET A 43 1.57 13.97 -6.56
C MET A 43 2.57 12.81 -6.35
N GLU A 44 3.88 13.06 -6.45
CA GLU A 44 4.90 12.04 -6.15
C GLU A 44 5.01 11.81 -4.65
N ALA A 45 4.85 12.86 -3.83
CA ALA A 45 4.75 12.71 -2.39
C ALA A 45 3.48 11.92 -2.03
N ASP A 46 2.37 12.10 -2.74
CA ASP A 46 1.18 11.23 -2.57
C ASP A 46 1.46 9.77 -2.94
N GLU A 47 2.14 9.51 -4.06
CA GLU A 47 2.50 8.16 -4.51
C GLU A 47 3.48 7.47 -3.54
N GLU A 48 4.53 8.18 -3.09
CA GLU A 48 5.50 7.66 -2.13
C GLU A 48 4.85 7.44 -0.75
N LEU A 49 3.95 8.32 -0.32
CA LEU A 49 3.16 8.14 0.90
C LEU A 49 2.24 6.92 0.78
N ALA A 50 1.55 6.76 -0.34
CA ALA A 50 0.72 5.58 -0.61
C ALA A 50 1.52 4.28 -0.50
N GLN A 51 2.71 4.23 -1.14
CA GLN A 51 3.60 3.07 -1.08
C GLN A 51 4.14 2.83 0.34
N PHE A 52 4.50 3.90 1.05
CA PHE A 52 4.94 3.85 2.44
C PHE A 52 3.86 3.25 3.35
N LEU A 53 2.61 3.68 3.21
CA LEU A 53 1.47 3.19 4.00
C LEU A 53 1.18 1.71 3.73
N VAL A 54 1.29 1.25 2.48
CA VAL A 54 1.10 -0.16 2.12
C VAL A 54 2.20 -1.02 2.71
N THR A 55 3.44 -0.53 2.70
CA THR A 55 4.61 -1.27 3.18
C THR A 55 4.66 -1.36 4.71
N ASN A 56 4.32 -0.27 5.40
CA ASN A 56 4.46 -0.15 6.86
C ASN A 56 3.15 -0.33 7.64
N GLY A 57 1.98 -0.27 6.98
CA GLY A 57 0.67 -0.36 7.62
C GLY A 57 0.14 -1.77 7.85
N ALA A 58 0.81 -2.82 7.35
CA ALA A 58 0.40 -4.21 7.53
C ALA A 58 0.79 -4.79 8.91
N GLU A 59 1.86 -4.28 9.52
CA GLU A 59 2.40 -4.79 10.80
C GLU A 59 1.46 -4.51 12.00
N SER A 60 0.65 -3.46 11.94
CA SER A 60 -0.24 -3.05 13.05
C SER A 60 -1.64 -3.69 13.03
N ARG A 61 -1.97 -4.53 12.04
CA ARG A 61 -3.34 -5.07 11.85
C ARG A 61 -3.60 -6.43 12.51
N SER A 62 -2.60 -7.05 13.12
CA SER A 62 -2.74 -8.34 13.82
C SER A 62 -2.66 -8.16 15.33
N GLY A 63 -3.76 -7.78 15.96
CA GLY A 63 -3.79 -7.59 17.41
C GLY A 63 -5.20 -7.63 17.98
N GLY A 64 -5.91 -8.76 17.85
CA GLY A 64 -6.98 -9.05 18.80
C GLY A 64 -6.34 -9.31 20.16
N VAL A 65 -6.34 -8.32 21.06
CA VAL A 65 -5.60 -8.42 22.32
C VAL A 65 -6.51 -8.96 23.42
N SER A 66 -6.16 -10.11 23.99
CA SER A 66 -6.70 -10.58 25.27
C SER A 66 -5.56 -10.83 26.27
N GLY A 67 -5.76 -10.45 27.54
CA GLY A 67 -4.80 -10.67 28.64
C GLY A 67 -4.87 -9.59 29.74
N ARG A 68 -4.46 -9.97 30.96
CA ARG A 68 -4.40 -9.10 32.16
C ARG A 68 -3.41 -7.94 31.94
N GLY A 69 -3.80 -6.72 32.33
CA GLY A 69 -2.98 -5.50 32.15
C GLY A 69 -2.84 -5.01 30.70
N LYS A 70 -3.51 -5.64 29.72
CA LYS A 70 -3.54 -5.18 28.32
C LYS A 70 -4.85 -4.42 28.06
N GLY A 71 -4.77 -3.24 27.43
CA GLY A 71 -5.88 -2.30 27.27
C GLY A 71 -5.70 -0.98 28.01
N ARG A 72 -4.53 -0.73 28.65
CA ARG A 72 -4.18 0.57 29.23
C ARG A 72 -4.30 1.70 28.20
N GLU A 73 -3.96 1.42 26.95
CA GLU A 73 -4.09 2.29 25.78
C GLU A 73 -5.52 2.76 25.49
N HIS A 74 -6.54 2.10 26.05
CA HIS A 74 -7.95 2.44 25.85
C HIS A 74 -8.53 3.31 26.98
N PHE A 75 -7.79 3.53 28.07
CA PHE A 75 -8.23 4.35 29.20
C PHE A 75 -7.47 5.68 29.24
N VAL A 76 -8.22 6.78 29.33
CA VAL A 76 -7.68 8.12 29.64
C VAL A 76 -7.39 8.21 31.13
N ASP A 77 -8.28 7.66 31.95
CA ASP A 77 -8.22 7.76 33.41
C ASP A 77 -9.05 6.64 34.07
N ILE A 78 -8.66 6.24 35.28
CA ILE A 78 -9.39 5.31 36.13
C ILE A 78 -9.51 5.92 37.51
N THR A 79 -10.74 6.10 37.99
CA THR A 79 -11.03 6.64 39.33
C THR A 79 -11.82 5.63 40.13
N VAL A 80 -11.57 5.60 41.44
CA VAL A 80 -12.15 4.61 42.37
C VAL A 80 -12.86 5.32 43.52
N SER A 81 -13.74 4.60 44.21
CA SER A 81 -14.48 5.13 45.35
C SER A 81 -13.63 5.35 46.61
N SER A 82 -12.53 4.61 46.74
CA SER A 82 -11.64 4.60 47.89
C SER A 82 -10.31 3.94 47.51
N GLU A 83 -9.30 4.12 48.36
CA GLU A 83 -7.93 3.62 48.17
C GLU A 83 -7.34 3.99 46.80
N GLU A 84 -7.32 5.30 46.52
CA GLU A 84 -6.81 5.85 45.25
C GLU A 84 -5.32 5.51 45.03
N SER A 85 -4.55 5.24 46.09
CA SER A 85 -3.16 4.79 46.03
C SER A 85 -2.98 3.47 45.27
N GLU A 86 -3.99 2.61 45.28
CA GLU A 86 -3.94 1.25 44.73
C GLU A 86 -4.62 1.13 43.36
N VAL A 87 -5.14 2.24 42.79
CA VAL A 87 -5.88 2.19 41.52
C VAL A 87 -5.06 1.65 40.35
N ASP A 88 -3.75 1.92 40.34
CA ASP A 88 -2.84 1.43 39.31
C ASP A 88 -2.72 -0.10 39.31
N ASN A 89 -2.99 -0.78 40.43
CA ASN A 89 -2.98 -2.24 40.54
C ASN A 89 -4.06 -2.89 39.64
N ILE A 90 -5.10 -2.15 39.23
CA ILE A 90 -6.13 -2.63 38.29
C ILE A 90 -5.55 -2.85 36.88
N LEU A 91 -4.47 -2.15 36.52
CA LEU A 91 -3.81 -2.27 35.22
C LEU A 91 -2.49 -3.04 35.29
N ASP A 92 -2.09 -3.50 36.46
CA ASP A 92 -0.82 -4.20 36.65
C ASP A 92 -0.91 -5.65 36.09
N PRO A 93 0.13 -6.12 35.37
CA PRO A 93 0.17 -7.49 34.86
C PRO A 93 0.39 -8.57 35.94
N ASP A 94 0.87 -8.21 37.13
CA ASP A 94 1.13 -9.14 38.24
C ASP A 94 -0.19 -9.73 38.77
N PRO A 95 -0.34 -11.07 38.81
CA PRO A 95 -1.57 -11.67 39.29
C PRO A 95 -1.86 -11.50 40.79
N GLU A 96 -0.85 -11.18 41.58
CA GLU A 96 -0.92 -11.08 43.03
C GLU A 96 -1.39 -9.71 43.53
N VAL A 97 -1.30 -8.68 42.70
CA VAL A 97 -1.75 -7.34 43.07
C VAL A 97 -3.23 -7.12 42.77
N TYR A 98 -3.85 -6.22 43.52
CA TYR A 98 -5.27 -5.91 43.43
C TYR A 98 -5.55 -4.49 43.94
N TRP A 99 -6.71 -3.95 43.54
CA TRP A 99 -7.33 -2.83 44.23
C TRP A 99 -8.37 -3.38 45.20
N GLU A 100 -8.30 -2.94 46.46
CA GLU A 100 -9.30 -3.21 47.49
C GLU A 100 -10.05 -1.93 47.84
N SER A 101 -11.38 -1.99 47.82
CA SER A 101 -12.17 -0.87 48.31
C SER A 101 -12.16 -0.82 49.84
N ASP A 102 -12.27 0.38 50.42
CA ASP A 102 -12.63 0.57 51.83
C ASP A 102 -13.87 1.48 51.94
N GLY A 103 -14.82 1.15 52.82
CA GLY A 103 -15.97 2.02 53.09
C GLY A 103 -17.24 1.30 53.53
N SER A 104 -18.40 1.92 53.22
CA SER A 104 -19.70 1.39 53.60
C SER A 104 -20.30 0.49 52.52
N ALA A 105 -20.98 -0.57 52.95
CA ALA A 105 -21.55 -1.58 52.05
C ALA A 105 -22.41 -0.97 50.93
N GLY A 106 -22.09 -1.34 49.69
CA GLY A 106 -22.82 -0.94 48.49
C GLY A 106 -22.47 0.45 47.93
N GLN A 107 -21.47 1.13 48.53
CA GLN A 107 -21.00 2.46 48.11
C GLN A 107 -19.74 2.41 47.24
N HIS A 108 -19.20 1.23 46.97
CA HIS A 108 -17.97 1.07 46.20
C HIS A 108 -18.21 1.14 44.69
N TRP A 109 -17.31 1.79 43.97
CA TRP A 109 -17.38 1.91 42.51
C TRP A 109 -15.99 2.10 41.89
N VAL A 110 -15.86 1.67 40.63
CA VAL A 110 -14.74 2.04 39.75
C VAL A 110 -15.31 2.73 38.51
N ARG A 111 -14.70 3.83 38.09
CA ARG A 111 -15.03 4.57 36.87
C ARG A 111 -13.85 4.50 35.91
N PHE A 112 -14.16 4.10 34.69
CA PHE A 112 -13.24 4.07 33.57
C PHE A 112 -13.61 5.20 32.60
N THR A 113 -12.68 6.11 32.35
CA THR A 113 -12.78 7.11 31.29
C THR A 113 -12.05 6.57 30.07
N LEU A 114 -12.78 6.34 28.98
CA LEU A 114 -12.28 5.70 27.78
C LEU A 114 -11.72 6.73 26.79
N VAL A 115 -10.73 6.34 26.00
CA VAL A 115 -10.23 7.14 24.89
C VAL A 115 -11.39 7.43 23.91
N PRO A 116 -11.57 8.68 23.45
CA PRO A 116 -12.62 9.05 22.51
C PRO A 116 -12.70 8.11 21.29
N GLY A 117 -13.91 7.60 21.01
CA GLY A 117 -14.19 6.69 19.88
C GLY A 117 -14.01 5.19 20.17
N THR A 118 -13.74 4.79 21.42
CA THR A 118 -13.66 3.37 21.84
C THR A 118 -15.05 2.71 21.94
N ILE A 119 -15.39 1.82 21.02
CA ILE A 119 -16.63 1.01 21.06
C ILE A 119 -16.32 -0.30 21.77
N ILE A 120 -17.00 -0.58 22.88
CA ILE A 120 -16.70 -1.75 23.71
C ILE A 120 -17.38 -3.01 23.17
N GLU A 121 -16.60 -4.02 22.77
CA GLU A 121 -17.12 -5.33 22.39
C GLU A 121 -17.31 -6.25 23.61
N ARG A 122 -16.28 -6.33 24.46
CA ARG A 122 -16.30 -7.12 25.69
C ARG A 122 -15.61 -6.35 26.79
N PHE A 123 -16.21 -6.33 27.98
CA PHE A 123 -15.60 -5.76 29.17
C PHE A 123 -15.84 -6.68 30.36
N ALA A 124 -14.76 -7.09 31.02
CA ALA A 124 -14.81 -7.95 32.19
C ALA A 124 -13.88 -7.45 33.30
N LEU A 125 -14.26 -7.76 34.54
CA LEU A 125 -13.41 -7.62 35.72
C LEU A 125 -12.63 -8.91 35.93
N ILE A 126 -11.37 -8.80 36.30
CA ILE A 126 -10.53 -9.93 36.68
C ILE A 126 -10.56 -10.07 38.20
N VAL A 127 -10.87 -11.27 38.68
CA VAL A 127 -11.06 -11.59 40.11
C VAL A 127 -10.38 -12.91 40.44
N ASP A 128 -10.08 -13.17 41.72
CA ASP A 128 -9.67 -14.51 42.15
C ASP A 128 -10.74 -15.15 43.03
N SER A 129 -11.14 -16.37 42.71
CA SER A 129 -12.05 -17.18 43.52
C SER A 129 -11.63 -17.34 44.98
N GLU A 130 -10.34 -17.18 45.28
CA GLU A 130 -9.80 -17.24 46.64
C GLU A 130 -10.06 -15.96 47.47
N ASP A 131 -10.56 -14.89 46.85
CA ASP A 131 -10.85 -13.61 47.52
C ASP A 131 -12.11 -13.66 48.43
N GLY A 132 -12.82 -14.79 48.52
CA GLY A 132 -13.81 -15.07 49.56
C GLY A 132 -14.93 -14.02 49.68
N SER A 133 -15.00 -13.33 50.83
CA SER A 133 -16.02 -12.30 51.09
C SER A 133 -15.86 -11.04 50.25
N TYR A 134 -14.70 -10.81 49.63
CA TYR A 134 -14.43 -9.66 48.77
C TYR A 134 -14.95 -9.85 47.32
N LEU A 135 -15.58 -11.00 47.02
CA LEU A 135 -16.11 -11.31 45.70
C LEU A 135 -17.42 -10.55 45.41
N PRO A 136 -17.52 -9.83 44.28
CA PRO A 136 -18.69 -9.00 43.97
C PRO A 136 -19.91 -9.82 43.52
N ARG A 137 -20.96 -9.90 44.34
CA ARG A 137 -22.18 -10.65 44.01
C ARG A 137 -23.13 -9.89 43.08
N ARG A 138 -23.38 -8.60 43.35
CA ARG A 138 -24.29 -7.76 42.55
C ARG A 138 -23.56 -6.53 42.07
N VAL A 139 -23.53 -6.36 40.75
CA VAL A 139 -22.85 -5.25 40.10
C VAL A 139 -23.84 -4.50 39.22
N VAL A 140 -23.79 -3.17 39.27
CA VAL A 140 -24.57 -2.29 38.40
C VAL A 140 -23.60 -1.52 37.52
N VAL A 141 -23.73 -1.67 36.22
CA VAL A 141 -22.91 -0.99 35.23
C VAL A 141 -23.68 0.20 34.69
N LYS A 142 -23.09 1.38 34.76
CA LYS A 142 -23.60 2.61 34.17
C LYS A 142 -22.64 3.06 33.07
N ALA A 143 -23.18 3.69 32.02
CA ALA A 143 -22.35 4.29 30.99
C ALA A 143 -22.98 5.58 30.44
N GLY A 144 -22.16 6.49 29.94
CA GLY A 144 -22.60 7.78 29.39
C GLY A 144 -21.51 8.50 28.59
N SER A 145 -21.87 9.62 27.97
CA SER A 145 -20.94 10.48 27.22
C SER A 145 -20.16 11.46 28.11
N SER A 146 -20.44 11.49 29.41
CA SER A 146 -19.74 12.30 30.41
C SER A 146 -20.06 11.73 31.81
N PRO A 147 -19.26 12.05 32.84
CA PRO A 147 -19.55 11.61 34.21
C PRO A 147 -20.92 12.07 34.73
N SER A 148 -21.43 13.22 34.25
CA SER A 148 -22.74 13.76 34.64
C SER A 148 -23.94 13.11 33.93
N THR A 149 -23.70 12.36 32.86
CA THR A 149 -24.78 11.79 32.00
C THR A 149 -24.84 10.27 32.03
N VAL A 150 -24.18 9.63 33.00
CA VAL A 150 -24.15 8.16 33.09
C VAL A 150 -25.53 7.60 33.43
N THR A 151 -25.97 6.60 32.67
CA THR A 151 -27.23 5.88 32.89
C THR A 151 -26.96 4.40 33.09
N MET A 152 -27.81 3.72 33.86
CA MET A 152 -27.66 2.27 34.06
C MET A 152 -27.88 1.54 32.73
N ILE A 153 -26.86 0.81 32.29
CA ILE A 153 -26.91 0.00 31.06
C ILE A 153 -27.14 -1.48 31.35
N HIS A 154 -26.65 -1.97 32.50
CA HIS A 154 -26.82 -3.36 32.88
C HIS A 154 -26.75 -3.55 34.40
N ALA A 155 -27.43 -4.56 34.92
CA ALA A 155 -27.27 -5.02 36.29
C ALA A 155 -27.03 -6.53 36.28
N HIS A 156 -25.93 -6.97 36.86
CA HIS A 156 -25.50 -8.36 36.86
C HIS A 156 -25.51 -8.92 38.28
N SER A 157 -25.93 -10.18 38.43
CA SER A 157 -25.81 -10.95 39.67
C SER A 157 -25.01 -12.19 39.38
N PHE A 158 -23.78 -12.24 39.86
CA PHE A 158 -22.86 -13.35 39.61
C PHE A 158 -23.16 -14.50 40.57
N GLY A 159 -23.10 -15.73 40.06
CA GLY A 159 -23.12 -16.99 40.80
C GLY A 159 -21.71 -17.50 41.09
N LEU A 160 -21.57 -18.51 41.95
CA LEU A 160 -20.25 -19.08 42.28
C LEU A 160 -19.54 -19.70 41.06
N SER A 161 -20.29 -20.24 40.10
CA SER A 161 -19.75 -20.80 38.85
C SER A 161 -19.12 -19.75 37.92
N ASP A 162 -19.48 -18.47 38.05
CA ASP A 162 -18.92 -17.41 37.19
C ASP A 162 -17.45 -17.13 37.53
N TYR A 163 -17.04 -17.40 38.77
CA TYR A 163 -15.68 -17.18 39.27
C TYR A 163 -14.69 -18.25 38.80
N GLU A 164 -15.16 -19.41 38.32
CA GLU A 164 -14.29 -20.45 37.75
C GLU A 164 -13.48 -19.92 36.55
N LYS A 165 -14.03 -18.93 35.84
CA LYS A 165 -13.39 -18.31 34.67
C LYS A 165 -12.42 -17.19 35.02
N LYS A 166 -12.37 -16.74 36.29
CA LYS A 166 -11.63 -15.56 36.78
C LYS A 166 -11.92 -14.23 36.05
N GLU A 167 -12.86 -14.22 35.11
CA GLU A 167 -13.29 -13.05 34.33
C GLU A 167 -14.81 -12.88 34.45
N LEU A 168 -15.23 -11.82 35.13
CA LEU A 168 -16.64 -11.47 35.30
C LEU A 168 -17.07 -10.50 34.21
N GLN A 169 -17.77 -11.00 33.20
CA GLN A 169 -18.28 -10.17 32.11
C GLN A 169 -19.34 -9.19 32.61
N LEU A 170 -19.12 -7.90 32.37
CA LEU A 170 -19.95 -6.81 32.89
C LEU A 170 -21.30 -6.69 32.19
N PHE A 171 -21.37 -6.98 30.90
CA PHE A 171 -22.60 -6.96 30.10
C PHE A 171 -22.53 -7.99 28.95
N PRO A 172 -23.68 -8.60 28.57
CA PRO A 172 -23.71 -9.77 27.69
C PRO A 172 -23.56 -9.45 26.19
N VAL A 173 -23.79 -8.21 25.78
CA VAL A 173 -23.80 -7.80 24.37
C VAL A 173 -22.90 -6.57 24.19
N PRO A 174 -22.14 -6.46 23.08
CA PRO A 174 -21.37 -5.27 22.74
C PRO A 174 -22.18 -3.99 22.85
N LEU A 175 -21.56 -2.92 23.34
CA LEU A 175 -22.17 -1.59 23.32
C LEU A 175 -22.17 -1.10 21.87
N GLN A 176 -23.37 -0.83 21.34
CA GLN A 176 -23.55 -0.36 19.95
C GLN A 176 -23.19 1.12 19.75
N GLU A 177 -23.02 1.86 20.84
CA GLU A 177 -22.72 3.29 20.86
C GLU A 177 -21.45 3.56 21.66
N PHE A 178 -20.65 4.53 21.21
CA PHE A 178 -19.54 5.07 21.98
C PHE A 178 -20.05 5.64 23.31
N LYS A 179 -19.45 5.19 24.41
CA LYS A 179 -19.64 5.75 25.75
C LYS A 179 -18.28 6.15 26.27
N GLU A 180 -18.13 7.41 26.65
CA GLU A 180 -16.87 7.96 27.15
C GLU A 180 -16.57 7.49 28.57
N VAL A 181 -17.62 7.27 29.36
CA VAL A 181 -17.49 6.87 30.77
C VAL A 181 -18.26 5.59 31.02
N VAL A 182 -17.61 4.63 31.68
CA VAL A 182 -18.23 3.41 32.22
C VAL A 182 -17.97 3.34 33.72
N GLU A 183 -19.04 3.25 34.51
CA GLU A 183 -18.97 3.06 35.96
C GLU A 183 -19.47 1.69 36.36
N VAL A 184 -18.71 1.01 37.20
CA VAL A 184 -19.04 -0.28 37.78
C VAL A 184 -19.30 -0.06 39.26
N HIS A 185 -20.55 -0.22 39.68
CA HIS A 185 -20.98 -0.04 41.07
C HIS A 185 -21.19 -1.41 41.72
N PHE A 186 -20.48 -1.67 42.82
CA PHE A 186 -20.57 -2.92 43.57
C PHE A 186 -21.65 -2.77 44.66
N LYS A 187 -22.77 -3.47 44.51
CA LYS A 187 -23.95 -3.33 45.39
C LYS A 187 -24.00 -4.34 46.53
N SER A 188 -23.32 -5.47 46.39
CA SER A 188 -23.17 -6.43 47.48
C SER A 188 -22.06 -7.43 47.14
N CYS A 189 -21.35 -7.90 48.15
CA CYS A 189 -20.37 -8.98 48.03
C CYS A 189 -20.91 -10.30 48.60
N TYR A 190 -20.17 -11.39 48.40
CA TYR A 190 -20.49 -12.69 48.97
C TYR A 190 -20.25 -12.75 50.48
N GLN A 191 -20.91 -13.70 51.15
CA GLN A 191 -20.76 -13.96 52.59
C GLN A 191 -21.00 -12.74 53.51
N GLY A 192 -21.72 -11.72 53.02
CA GLY A 192 -21.94 -10.48 53.77
C GLY A 192 -20.73 -9.54 53.80
N GLY A 193 -19.75 -9.75 52.90
CA GLY A 193 -18.63 -8.83 52.71
C GLY A 193 -19.10 -7.42 52.35
N ILE A 194 -18.32 -6.46 52.82
CA ILE A 194 -18.55 -5.03 52.62
C ILE A 194 -17.75 -4.59 51.39
N ASP A 195 -16.46 -4.84 51.44
CA ASP A 195 -15.48 -4.41 50.45
C ASP A 195 -15.32 -5.38 49.27
N VAL A 196 -14.74 -4.89 48.18
CA VAL A 196 -14.48 -5.65 46.95
C VAL A 196 -13.00 -5.63 46.60
N ARG A 197 -12.49 -6.77 46.10
CA ARG A 197 -11.15 -6.87 45.50
C ARG A 197 -11.26 -7.08 43.99
N ILE A 198 -10.63 -6.18 43.23
CA ILE A 198 -10.55 -6.28 41.78
C ILE A 198 -9.08 -6.40 41.41
N ARG A 199 -8.74 -7.50 40.74
CA ARG A 199 -7.36 -7.81 40.39
C ARG A 199 -6.97 -7.43 38.96
N GLY A 200 -7.89 -6.81 38.25
CA GLY A 200 -7.64 -6.13 37.00
C GLY A 200 -8.87 -6.06 36.10
N VAL A 201 -8.64 -5.69 34.85
CA VAL A 201 -9.68 -5.59 33.82
C VAL A 201 -9.25 -6.23 32.50
N SER A 202 -10.25 -6.67 31.74
CA SER A 202 -10.10 -7.26 30.40
C SER A 202 -11.07 -6.53 29.48
N LEU A 203 -10.54 -5.73 28.54
CA LEU A 203 -11.31 -4.94 27.60
C LEU A 203 -10.95 -5.35 26.16
N THR A 204 -11.97 -5.75 25.41
CA THR A 204 -11.90 -5.89 23.95
C THR A 204 -12.75 -4.78 23.35
N SER A 205 -12.13 -3.95 22.51
CA SER A 205 -12.80 -2.82 21.90
C SER A 205 -12.57 -2.79 20.40
N LYS A 206 -13.46 -2.10 19.70
CA LYS A 206 -13.14 -1.49 18.43
C LYS A 206 -12.87 -0.02 18.71
N THR A 207 -11.62 0.40 18.67
CA THR A 207 -11.24 1.82 18.73
C THR A 207 -11.83 2.58 17.53
N ALA A 208 -11.70 3.91 17.47
CA ALA A 208 -12.08 4.73 16.31
C ALA A 208 -11.45 4.24 14.98
N GLU A 209 -10.48 3.32 15.07
CA GLU A 209 -10.07 2.36 14.03
C GLU A 209 -11.20 1.54 13.38
N SER A 210 -12.43 1.62 13.90
CA SER A 210 -13.65 1.01 13.36
C SER A 210 -14.76 2.00 12.96
N ILE A 211 -14.62 3.29 13.29
CA ILE A 211 -15.42 4.36 12.67
C ILE A 211 -14.81 4.68 11.30
N PHE A 212 -13.49 4.65 11.23
CA PHE A 212 -12.72 4.46 10.01
C PHE A 212 -12.77 2.98 9.65
N LEU A 213 -13.12 2.61 8.42
CA LEU A 213 -13.01 1.21 8.01
C LEU A 213 -11.54 0.74 8.19
N PRO A 214 -11.23 -0.57 8.28
CA PRO A 214 -9.84 -1.06 8.34
C PRO A 214 -8.93 -0.59 7.19
N SER A 215 -9.50 0.02 6.14
CA SER A 215 -8.83 0.68 5.02
C SER A 215 -8.46 2.14 5.28
N GLU A 216 -8.91 2.73 6.38
CA GLU A 216 -8.80 4.13 6.76
C GLU A 216 -7.95 4.32 8.04
N THR A 217 -7.41 3.23 8.59
CA THR A 217 -6.51 3.29 9.73
C THR A 217 -5.07 3.53 9.26
N VAL A 218 -4.57 4.73 9.56
CA VAL A 218 -3.15 5.08 9.44
C VAL A 218 -2.61 5.17 10.86
N PRO A 219 -1.77 4.23 11.32
CA PRO A 219 -1.19 4.33 12.65
C PRO A 219 -0.25 5.54 12.70
N ARG A 220 -0.41 6.42 13.69
CA ARG A 220 0.34 7.69 13.75
C ARG A 220 1.83 7.48 14.05
N ASP A 221 2.16 6.38 14.71
CA ASP A 221 3.47 5.96 15.15
C ASP A 221 4.36 5.38 14.05
N ILE A 222 3.82 5.08 12.86
CA ILE A 222 4.65 4.58 11.74
C ILE A 222 5.59 5.64 11.16
N PHE A 223 5.29 6.93 11.33
CA PHE A 223 6.05 8.05 10.76
C PHE A 223 7.27 8.40 11.61
N THR A 224 8.15 7.42 11.81
CA THR A 224 9.44 7.63 12.48
C THR A 224 10.48 8.15 11.51
N GLU A 225 11.46 8.91 12.01
CA GLU A 225 12.55 9.46 11.20
C GLU A 225 13.32 8.36 10.45
N ASP A 226 13.57 7.23 11.11
CA ASP A 226 14.20 6.05 10.50
C ASP A 226 13.41 5.51 9.30
N ARG A 227 12.10 5.33 9.44
CA ARG A 227 11.23 4.80 8.38
C ARG A 227 11.06 5.79 7.22
N VAL A 228 10.89 7.09 7.53
CA VAL A 228 10.70 8.15 6.53
C VAL A 228 12.01 8.49 5.80
N SER A 229 13.18 8.26 6.40
CA SER A 229 14.48 8.50 5.75
C SER A 229 14.65 7.75 4.42
N ARG A 230 13.94 6.64 4.25
CA ARG A 230 13.94 5.81 3.03
C ARG A 230 13.02 6.34 1.92
N CYS A 231 12.29 7.42 2.18
CA CYS A 231 11.30 8.03 1.31
C CYS A 231 11.66 9.51 1.07
N PRO A 232 12.54 9.80 0.09
CA PRO A 232 13.08 11.15 -0.14
C PRO A 232 12.03 12.23 -0.41
N LYS A 233 10.86 11.88 -0.97
CA LYS A 233 9.77 12.82 -1.25
C LYS A 233 8.92 13.11 -0.02
N LEU A 234 9.01 12.27 1.01
CA LEU A 234 8.38 12.50 2.31
C LEU A 234 9.32 13.22 3.30
N GLN A 235 10.62 13.27 2.99
CA GLN A 235 11.59 14.02 3.79
C GLN A 235 11.25 15.51 3.77
N GLY A 236 11.30 16.14 4.95
CA GLY A 236 10.98 17.57 5.12
C GLY A 236 9.54 17.86 5.54
N PHE A 237 8.67 16.85 5.64
CA PHE A 237 7.32 16.98 6.20
C PHE A 237 7.25 16.44 7.63
N GLU A 238 6.46 17.09 8.48
CA GLU A 238 6.26 16.65 9.85
C GLU A 238 5.39 15.39 9.92
N ALA A 239 5.63 14.52 10.91
CA ALA A 239 4.86 13.29 11.11
C ALA A 239 3.34 13.55 11.21
N GLY A 240 2.95 14.69 11.79
CA GLY A 240 1.54 15.12 11.81
C GLY A 240 0.99 15.37 10.40
N GLN A 241 1.73 16.06 9.53
CA GLN A 241 1.31 16.33 8.15
C GLN A 241 1.17 15.03 7.35
N LEU A 242 2.14 14.12 7.49
CA LEU A 242 2.13 12.81 6.84
C LEU A 242 0.94 11.95 7.30
N PHE A 243 0.66 11.95 8.60
CA PHE A 243 -0.50 11.26 9.19
C PHE A 243 -1.82 11.75 8.60
N HIS A 244 -2.06 13.06 8.62
CA HIS A 244 -3.30 13.64 8.12
C HIS A 244 -3.47 13.41 6.61
N ARG A 245 -2.40 13.57 5.83
CA ARG A 245 -2.43 13.30 4.38
C ARG A 245 -2.67 11.82 4.10
N GLY A 246 -2.05 10.93 4.87
CA GLY A 246 -2.25 9.49 4.76
C GLY A 246 -3.69 9.08 5.03
N LEU A 247 -4.35 9.72 6.00
CA LEU A 247 -5.77 9.50 6.30
C LEU A 247 -6.66 9.87 5.10
N VAL A 248 -6.38 11.01 4.46
CA VAL A 248 -7.10 11.45 3.25
C VAL A 248 -6.91 10.45 2.10
N LEU A 249 -5.67 10.04 1.82
CA LEU A 249 -5.37 9.07 0.75
C LEU A 249 -6.03 7.72 1.01
N SER A 250 -6.00 7.25 2.25
CA SER A 250 -6.63 6.00 2.69
C SER A 250 -8.16 6.03 2.49
N ARG A 251 -8.80 7.15 2.86
CA ARG A 251 -10.24 7.33 2.64
C ARG A 251 -10.59 7.40 1.16
N LEU A 252 -9.78 8.09 0.36
CA LEU A 252 -9.99 8.20 -1.09
C LEU A 252 -9.84 6.84 -1.78
N ALA A 253 -8.82 6.07 -1.42
CA ALA A 253 -8.61 4.70 -1.91
C ALA A 253 -9.75 3.76 -1.54
N TYR A 254 -10.32 3.90 -0.33
CA TYR A 254 -11.50 3.13 0.07
C TYR A 254 -12.73 3.46 -0.77
N ILE A 255 -13.03 4.75 -0.97
CA ILE A 255 -14.17 5.18 -1.81
C ILE A 255 -13.98 4.65 -3.23
N LEU A 256 -12.77 4.80 -3.78
CA LEU A 256 -12.41 4.24 -5.07
C LEU A 256 -12.72 2.74 -5.13
N ASP A 257 -12.29 1.95 -4.14
CA ASP A 257 -12.53 0.51 -4.11
C ASP A 257 -14.04 0.15 -4.06
N GLN A 258 -14.88 0.92 -3.36
CA GLN A 258 -16.33 0.68 -3.33
C GLN A 258 -16.96 0.90 -4.70
N ASP A 259 -16.55 1.96 -5.38
CA ASP A 259 -17.20 2.44 -6.58
C ASP A 259 -16.53 1.97 -7.88
N LEU A 260 -15.36 1.34 -7.79
CA LEU A 260 -14.55 0.91 -8.93
C LEU A 260 -15.33 0.08 -9.96
N THR A 261 -16.20 -0.80 -9.48
CA THR A 261 -17.04 -1.68 -10.31
C THR A 261 -18.13 -0.91 -11.07
N TYR A 262 -18.52 0.27 -10.61
CA TYR A 262 -19.49 1.15 -11.27
C TYR A 262 -18.81 2.16 -12.19
N LEU A 263 -17.63 2.64 -11.81
CA LEU A 263 -16.82 3.56 -12.61
C LEU A 263 -16.27 2.88 -13.87
N LEU A 264 -16.03 1.58 -13.80
CA LEU A 264 -15.44 0.79 -14.88
C LEU A 264 -16.40 -0.33 -15.32
N PRO A 265 -17.55 -0.02 -15.95
CA PRO A 265 -18.49 -1.04 -16.37
C PRO A 265 -17.81 -1.91 -17.43
N SER A 266 -17.69 -3.22 -17.14
CA SER A 266 -17.29 -4.30 -18.05
C SER A 266 -16.32 -3.85 -19.14
N TRP A 267 -15.02 -3.84 -18.81
CA TRP A 267 -13.95 -3.32 -19.65
C TRP A 267 -14.01 -3.94 -21.05
N GLU A 268 -14.56 -3.21 -22.02
CA GLU A 268 -14.35 -3.49 -23.43
C GLU A 268 -12.90 -3.13 -23.72
N VAL A 269 -12.00 -4.09 -23.49
CA VAL A 269 -10.58 -3.97 -23.85
C VAL A 269 -10.48 -4.06 -25.37
N GLY A 270 -10.88 -2.99 -26.05
CA GLY A 270 -10.58 -2.77 -27.45
C GLY A 270 -9.07 -2.66 -27.61
N LEU A 271 -8.49 -3.49 -28.46
CA LEU A 271 -7.06 -3.53 -28.79
C LEU A 271 -6.56 -2.30 -29.56
N GLU A 272 -7.37 -1.26 -29.68
CA GLU A 272 -7.06 -0.07 -30.45
C GLU A 272 -7.27 1.16 -29.57
N GLY A 273 -6.15 1.78 -29.16
CA GLY A 273 -5.90 3.23 -29.04
C GLY A 273 -6.97 4.21 -28.54
N ALA A 274 -8.13 3.76 -28.08
CA ALA A 274 -9.21 4.60 -27.63
C ALA A 274 -8.84 5.08 -26.23
N LYS A 275 -8.34 6.32 -26.18
CA LYS A 275 -8.43 7.17 -25.00
C LYS A 275 -9.93 7.30 -24.67
N SER A 276 -10.43 6.36 -23.88
CA SER A 276 -11.74 6.46 -23.27
C SER A 276 -11.59 7.41 -22.09
N GLU A 277 -12.62 8.22 -21.80
CA GLU A 277 -12.66 9.03 -20.58
C GLU A 277 -12.37 8.18 -19.33
N VAL A 278 -12.73 6.89 -19.39
CA VAL A 278 -12.47 5.90 -18.36
C VAL A 278 -10.97 5.59 -18.20
N THR A 279 -10.22 5.42 -19.29
CA THR A 279 -8.78 5.14 -19.21
C THR A 279 -7.99 6.37 -18.76
N GLU A 280 -8.44 7.57 -19.13
CA GLU A 280 -7.87 8.82 -18.60
C GLU A 280 -8.16 9.02 -17.11
N ALA A 281 -9.39 8.73 -16.65
CA ALA A 281 -9.75 8.79 -15.24
C ALA A 281 -8.95 7.78 -14.38
N VAL A 282 -8.75 6.56 -14.87
CA VAL A 282 -7.93 5.51 -14.21
C VAL A 282 -6.46 5.93 -14.12
N SER A 283 -5.93 6.61 -15.14
CA SER A 283 -4.58 7.16 -15.13
C SER A 283 -4.43 8.35 -14.18
N ALA A 284 -5.47 9.18 -14.02
CA ALA A 284 -5.45 10.36 -13.14
C ALA A 284 -5.38 10.02 -11.64
N ILE A 285 -5.74 8.79 -11.26
CA ILE A 285 -5.73 8.33 -9.86
C ILE A 285 -4.63 7.29 -9.59
N ARG A 286 -3.61 7.22 -10.47
CA ARG A 286 -2.59 6.18 -10.46
C ARG A 286 -1.84 6.06 -9.12
N GLN A 287 -1.57 7.19 -8.47
CA GLN A 287 -0.93 7.31 -7.16
C GLN A 287 -1.70 6.58 -6.05
N LEU A 288 -2.99 6.29 -6.25
CA LEU A 288 -3.82 5.56 -5.29
C LEU A 288 -3.89 4.06 -5.57
N TRP A 289 -3.47 3.59 -6.75
CA TRP A 289 -3.50 2.17 -7.08
C TRP A 289 -2.74 1.29 -6.10
N PRO A 290 -1.56 1.68 -5.56
CA PRO A 290 -0.88 0.90 -4.54
C PRO A 290 -1.76 0.61 -3.31
N MET A 291 -2.66 1.52 -2.94
CA MET A 291 -3.54 1.40 -1.78
C MET A 291 -4.86 0.67 -2.08
N SER A 292 -5.25 0.57 -3.34
CA SER A 292 -6.47 -0.14 -3.75
C SER A 292 -6.34 -1.65 -3.50
N ARG A 293 -7.30 -2.22 -2.76
CA ARG A 293 -7.38 -3.67 -2.50
C ARG A 293 -7.86 -4.45 -3.72
N ARG A 294 -8.54 -3.77 -4.65
CA ARG A 294 -9.06 -4.38 -5.88
C ARG A 294 -8.06 -4.39 -7.02
N ARG A 295 -6.95 -3.63 -6.95
CA ARG A 295 -5.92 -3.54 -8.00
C ARG A 295 -5.49 -4.90 -8.56
N ASN A 296 -5.04 -5.82 -7.72
CA ASN A 296 -4.50 -7.11 -8.18
C ASN A 296 -5.57 -8.03 -8.75
N ALA A 297 -6.77 -8.04 -8.13
CA ALA A 297 -7.91 -8.79 -8.64
C ALA A 297 -8.30 -8.27 -10.04
N LEU A 298 -8.34 -6.94 -10.18
CA LEU A 298 -8.63 -6.29 -11.44
C LEU A 298 -7.60 -6.66 -12.53
N ILE A 299 -6.29 -6.54 -12.24
CA ILE A 299 -5.22 -6.96 -13.17
C ILE A 299 -5.42 -8.43 -13.57
N SER A 300 -5.70 -9.31 -12.62
CA SER A 300 -5.96 -10.73 -12.89
C SER A 300 -7.17 -10.94 -13.82
N ASP A 301 -8.27 -10.23 -13.58
CA ASP A 301 -9.48 -10.30 -14.41
C ASP A 301 -9.19 -9.82 -15.84
N MET A 302 -8.41 -8.74 -16.01
CA MET A 302 -7.98 -8.23 -17.31
C MET A 302 -7.16 -9.25 -18.10
N LEU A 303 -6.16 -9.84 -17.43
CA LEU A 303 -5.27 -10.82 -18.04
C LEU A 303 -6.04 -12.08 -18.43
N SER A 304 -7.00 -12.49 -17.60
CA SER A 304 -7.91 -13.61 -17.84
C SER A 304 -8.86 -13.35 -19.02
N ALA A 305 -9.52 -12.18 -19.05
CA ALA A 305 -10.46 -11.82 -20.12
C ALA A 305 -9.81 -11.73 -21.51
N THR A 306 -8.53 -11.37 -21.56
CA THR A 306 -7.74 -11.28 -22.80
C THR A 306 -6.93 -12.55 -23.09
N ALA A 307 -7.11 -13.61 -22.31
CA ALA A 307 -6.43 -14.88 -22.51
C ALA A 307 -7.01 -15.64 -23.71
N THR A 308 -6.18 -16.50 -24.28
CA THR A 308 -6.47 -17.33 -25.45
C THR A 308 -6.02 -18.76 -25.18
N SER A 309 -6.54 -19.71 -25.96
CA SER A 309 -6.16 -21.12 -25.85
C SER A 309 -4.72 -21.35 -26.32
N ALA A 310 -4.01 -22.23 -25.60
CA ALA A 310 -2.65 -22.63 -25.97
C ALA A 310 -2.70 -23.64 -27.14
N PRO A 311 -2.05 -23.37 -28.29
CA PRO A 311 -2.12 -24.25 -29.46
C PRO A 311 -1.16 -25.45 -29.40
N SER A 312 -0.27 -25.51 -28.40
CA SER A 312 0.84 -26.45 -28.11
C SER A 312 2.14 -25.66 -27.91
N ARG A 313 3.02 -26.15 -27.03
CA ARG A 313 4.28 -25.47 -26.70
C ARG A 313 5.34 -25.79 -27.75
N PRO A 314 5.82 -24.82 -28.57
CA PRO A 314 6.87 -25.05 -29.54
C PRO A 314 8.21 -25.37 -28.87
N THR A 315 9.04 -26.19 -29.54
CA THR A 315 10.43 -26.42 -29.15
C THR A 315 11.35 -25.51 -29.97
N VAL A 316 12.15 -24.69 -29.31
CA VAL A 316 13.11 -23.78 -29.94
C VAL A 316 14.53 -24.30 -29.75
N TYR A 317 15.34 -24.19 -30.81
CA TYR A 317 16.74 -24.63 -30.81
C TYR A 317 17.65 -23.41 -30.78
N ILE A 318 18.46 -23.27 -29.72
CA ILE A 318 19.29 -22.09 -29.47
C ILE A 318 20.77 -22.48 -29.40
N ASP A 319 21.61 -21.79 -30.14
CA ASP A 319 23.08 -21.90 -30.08
C ASP A 319 23.65 -20.74 -29.27
N ARG A 320 23.85 -20.98 -27.96
CA ARG A 320 24.36 -19.99 -27.01
C ARG A 320 25.85 -19.71 -27.19
N MET A 321 26.62 -20.69 -27.67
CA MET A 321 28.05 -20.53 -27.93
C MET A 321 28.30 -19.55 -29.08
N SER A 322 27.48 -19.61 -30.12
CA SER A 322 27.50 -18.63 -31.22
C SER A 322 27.11 -17.22 -30.73
N ALA A 323 26.09 -17.12 -29.88
CA ALA A 323 25.66 -15.85 -29.29
C ALA A 323 26.76 -15.23 -28.40
N LYS A 324 27.41 -16.02 -27.55
CA LYS A 324 28.52 -15.57 -26.70
C LYS A 324 29.70 -15.03 -27.50
N ARG A 325 30.09 -15.71 -28.59
CA ARG A 325 31.15 -15.20 -29.49
C ARG A 325 30.75 -13.89 -30.16
N HIS A 326 29.47 -13.75 -30.52
CA HIS A 326 28.94 -12.48 -31.06
C HIS A 326 28.96 -11.36 -30.01
N GLN A 327 28.64 -11.67 -28.76
CA GLN A 327 28.70 -10.69 -27.66
C GLN A 327 30.12 -10.14 -27.45
N GLU A 328 31.15 -10.98 -27.58
CA GLU A 328 32.56 -10.56 -27.50
C GLU A 328 32.99 -9.68 -28.69
N ASN A 329 32.45 -9.93 -29.88
CA ASN A 329 32.75 -9.15 -31.08
C ASN A 329 31.51 -8.92 -31.97
N PRO A 330 30.64 -7.94 -31.63
CA PRO A 330 29.40 -7.71 -32.38
C PRO A 330 29.62 -7.22 -33.82
N SER A 331 30.83 -6.80 -34.18
CA SER A 331 31.15 -6.23 -35.49
C SER A 331 31.10 -7.26 -36.63
N GLU A 332 31.26 -8.55 -36.32
CA GLU A 332 31.26 -9.65 -37.31
C GLU A 332 29.86 -9.96 -37.88
N ASP A 333 28.81 -9.66 -37.12
CA ASP A 333 27.42 -9.88 -37.50
C ASP A 333 26.60 -8.64 -37.13
N LYS A 334 26.71 -7.61 -37.96
CA LYS A 334 26.06 -6.30 -37.75
C LYS A 334 24.54 -6.38 -37.57
N GLU A 335 23.90 -7.42 -38.11
CA GLU A 335 22.46 -7.64 -37.96
C GLU A 335 22.10 -8.36 -36.65
N GLY A 336 23.07 -8.92 -35.95
CA GLY A 336 22.91 -9.68 -34.71
C GLY A 336 22.28 -11.05 -34.90
N LYS A 337 22.30 -11.64 -36.11
CA LYS A 337 21.66 -12.93 -36.43
C LYS A 337 22.06 -14.09 -35.51
N ARG A 338 23.23 -14.01 -34.87
CA ARG A 338 23.76 -14.97 -33.90
C ARG A 338 23.27 -14.76 -32.46
N THR A 339 22.62 -13.66 -32.15
CA THR A 339 22.08 -13.38 -30.81
C THR A 339 20.96 -14.34 -30.43
N VAL A 340 20.84 -14.69 -29.15
CA VAL A 340 19.75 -15.50 -28.62
C VAL A 340 18.39 -14.86 -28.93
N PHE A 341 18.28 -13.53 -28.84
CA PHE A 341 17.05 -12.81 -29.19
C PHE A 341 16.57 -13.09 -30.61
N ILE A 342 17.46 -12.98 -31.61
CA ILE A 342 17.11 -13.19 -33.02
C ILE A 342 16.93 -14.68 -33.32
N GLN A 343 17.74 -15.55 -32.70
CA GLN A 343 17.55 -16.99 -32.79
C GLN A 343 16.17 -17.40 -32.28
N LEU A 344 15.77 -16.94 -31.09
CA LEU A 344 14.47 -17.21 -30.49
C LEU A 344 13.33 -16.73 -31.40
N GLN A 345 13.40 -15.48 -31.87
CA GLN A 345 12.41 -14.92 -32.77
C GLN A 345 12.25 -15.79 -34.03
N ARG A 346 13.37 -16.20 -34.64
CA ARG A 346 13.41 -17.05 -35.85
C ARG A 346 12.85 -18.44 -35.60
N GLU A 347 13.18 -19.09 -34.49
CA GLU A 347 12.65 -20.41 -34.15
C GLU A 347 11.14 -20.35 -33.90
N LEU A 348 10.65 -19.36 -33.16
CA LEU A 348 9.23 -19.18 -32.93
C LEU A 348 8.45 -18.90 -34.24
N LYS A 349 9.03 -18.18 -35.21
CA LYS A 349 8.43 -17.96 -36.54
C LYS A 349 8.16 -19.27 -37.30
N LYS A 350 8.83 -20.38 -36.98
CA LYS A 350 8.54 -21.68 -37.64
C LYS A 350 7.18 -22.24 -37.21
N HIS A 351 6.67 -21.81 -36.05
CA HIS A 351 5.46 -22.32 -35.43
C HIS A 351 4.26 -21.35 -35.52
N THR A 352 4.47 -20.10 -35.93
CA THR A 352 3.42 -19.10 -36.11
C THR A 352 3.76 -18.09 -37.21
N LYS A 353 2.76 -17.42 -37.78
CA LYS A 353 2.99 -16.32 -38.74
C LYS A 353 3.59 -15.10 -38.01
N GLU A 354 4.44 -14.36 -38.72
CA GLU A 354 5.00 -13.09 -38.25
C GLU A 354 3.88 -12.14 -37.80
N SER A 355 4.05 -11.45 -36.67
CA SER A 355 3.07 -10.63 -35.92
C SER A 355 2.00 -11.37 -35.07
N ASN A 356 1.92 -12.71 -35.12
CA ASN A 356 0.92 -13.48 -34.37
C ASN A 356 1.53 -14.40 -33.28
N TYR A 357 2.59 -13.92 -32.60
CA TYR A 357 3.11 -14.60 -31.42
C TYR A 357 2.09 -14.50 -30.30
N ASN A 358 1.39 -15.62 -30.06
CA ASN A 358 0.39 -15.65 -29.02
C ASN A 358 1.04 -15.98 -27.68
N PHE A 359 1.41 -14.94 -26.92
CA PHE A 359 1.85 -15.07 -25.53
C PHE A 359 0.72 -14.82 -24.52
N ARG A 360 -0.53 -14.71 -24.98
CA ARG A 360 -1.70 -14.46 -24.13
C ARG A 360 -2.35 -15.75 -23.67
N TRP A 361 -1.55 -16.72 -23.22
CA TRP A 361 -2.08 -17.99 -22.71
C TRP A 361 -2.69 -17.79 -21.32
N ALA A 362 -3.64 -18.65 -20.93
CA ALA A 362 -4.25 -18.62 -19.61
C ALA A 362 -3.23 -18.78 -18.48
N GLY A 363 -3.51 -18.20 -17.30
CA GLY A 363 -2.56 -18.05 -16.18
C GLY A 363 -1.96 -19.32 -15.58
N GLN A 364 -2.41 -20.51 -15.98
CA GLN A 364 -1.78 -21.79 -15.64
C GLN A 364 -0.47 -22.05 -16.40
N TRP A 365 -0.18 -21.27 -17.45
CA TRP A 365 1.02 -21.39 -18.26
C TRP A 365 2.03 -20.30 -17.92
N SER A 366 3.22 -20.70 -17.48
CA SER A 366 4.34 -19.78 -17.22
C SER A 366 5.41 -19.78 -18.32
N GLN A 367 5.30 -20.67 -19.31
CA GLN A 367 6.31 -20.89 -20.34
C GLN A 367 5.67 -21.05 -21.72
N TRP A 368 6.18 -20.31 -22.72
CA TRP A 368 5.63 -20.31 -24.09
C TRP A 368 6.41 -21.17 -25.08
N TRP A 369 7.58 -21.66 -24.69
CA TRP A 369 8.38 -22.56 -25.51
C TRP A 369 9.20 -23.51 -24.63
N GLU A 370 9.74 -24.54 -25.27
CA GLU A 370 10.72 -25.45 -24.68
C GLU A 370 12.08 -25.22 -25.34
N SER A 371 13.12 -25.00 -24.53
CA SER A 371 14.46 -24.71 -25.03
C SER A 371 15.27 -25.99 -25.23
N LYS A 372 15.93 -26.12 -26.39
CA LYS A 372 16.98 -27.09 -26.64
C LYS A 372 18.25 -26.38 -27.06
N PHE A 373 19.30 -26.53 -26.27
CA PHE A 373 20.57 -25.87 -26.55
C PHE A 373 21.43 -26.73 -27.45
N ALA A 374 21.93 -26.15 -28.54
CA ALA A 374 22.83 -26.83 -29.44
C ALA A 374 24.13 -27.15 -28.69
N GLN A 375 24.54 -28.42 -28.70
CA GLN A 375 25.81 -28.90 -28.13
C GLN A 375 25.92 -28.79 -26.59
N GLU A 376 24.86 -28.40 -25.89
CA GLU A 376 24.77 -28.38 -24.43
C GLU A 376 23.75 -29.45 -23.98
N GLY A 377 24.22 -30.51 -23.30
CA GLY A 377 23.37 -31.61 -22.86
C GLY A 377 22.52 -31.27 -21.63
N MET A 378 21.43 -30.53 -21.80
CA MET A 378 20.50 -30.21 -20.69
C MET A 378 19.36 -31.23 -20.55
N ILE A 379 18.99 -31.50 -19.29
CA ILE A 379 17.98 -32.50 -18.86
C ILE A 379 16.78 -31.82 -18.17
N ASP A 380 16.88 -30.55 -17.75
CA ASP A 380 15.83 -29.84 -17.00
C ASP A 380 15.01 -28.89 -17.89
N GLN A 381 13.69 -28.97 -17.78
CA GLN A 381 12.70 -28.29 -18.63
C GLN A 381 12.36 -26.88 -18.14
N GLY A 382 12.56 -26.57 -16.85
CA GLY A 382 12.24 -25.26 -16.26
C GLY A 382 13.37 -24.23 -16.37
N GLY A 383 14.62 -24.68 -16.23
CA GLY A 383 15.81 -23.82 -16.29
C GLY A 383 16.05 -23.22 -17.67
N GLY A 384 15.96 -24.02 -18.74
CA GLY A 384 16.33 -23.57 -20.09
C GLY A 384 15.45 -22.45 -20.67
N PHE A 385 14.21 -22.29 -20.20
CA PHE A 385 13.37 -21.14 -20.57
C PHE A 385 13.89 -19.85 -19.94
N ARG A 386 14.20 -19.88 -18.63
CA ARG A 386 14.74 -18.73 -17.88
C ARG A 386 16.16 -18.36 -18.33
N ASP A 387 16.96 -19.35 -18.70
CA ASP A 387 18.29 -19.13 -19.26
C ASP A 387 18.20 -18.32 -20.56
N VAL A 388 17.28 -18.69 -21.46
CA VAL A 388 17.03 -17.91 -22.70
C VAL A 388 16.58 -16.48 -22.38
N LEU A 389 15.67 -16.28 -21.41
CA LEU A 389 15.26 -14.93 -21.02
C LEU A 389 16.41 -14.11 -20.44
N SER A 390 17.29 -14.75 -19.67
CA SER A 390 18.48 -14.10 -19.08
C SER A 390 19.49 -13.71 -20.16
N ASP A 391 19.75 -14.61 -21.11
CA ASP A 391 20.61 -14.31 -22.26
C ASP A 391 20.02 -13.16 -23.10
N VAL A 392 18.71 -13.17 -23.35
CA VAL A 392 18.00 -12.09 -24.07
C VAL A 392 18.10 -10.76 -23.33
N ALA A 393 17.91 -10.77 -22.00
CA ALA A 393 18.05 -9.57 -21.17
C ALA A 393 19.46 -8.98 -21.29
N GLU A 394 20.49 -9.81 -21.15
CA GLU A 394 21.90 -9.39 -21.27
C GLU A 394 22.25 -8.91 -22.68
N GLU A 395 21.58 -9.41 -23.72
CA GLU A 395 21.76 -8.94 -25.09
C GLU A 395 21.06 -7.60 -25.37
N LEU A 396 19.91 -7.33 -24.74
CA LEU A 396 19.15 -6.09 -24.90
C LEU A 396 19.69 -4.96 -24.02
N CYS A 397 20.06 -5.28 -22.78
CA CYS A 397 20.55 -4.33 -21.77
C CYS A 397 21.72 -4.97 -21.00
N PRO A 398 22.95 -4.98 -21.55
CA PRO A 398 24.09 -5.57 -20.88
C PRO A 398 24.29 -5.05 -19.45
N SER A 399 24.54 -5.94 -18.50
CA SER A 399 24.73 -5.57 -17.09
C SER A 399 26.07 -4.88 -16.83
N SER A 400 27.09 -5.21 -17.63
CA SER A 400 28.41 -4.58 -17.54
C SER A 400 28.48 -3.27 -18.36
N PRO A 401 29.01 -2.18 -17.79
CA PRO A 401 29.17 -0.90 -18.50
C PRO A 401 30.19 -0.97 -19.64
N ASP A 402 31.16 -1.88 -19.54
CA ASP A 402 32.24 -2.04 -20.52
C ASP A 402 31.93 -3.10 -21.58
N ALA A 403 30.85 -3.88 -21.41
CA ALA A 403 30.47 -4.89 -22.38
C ALA A 403 30.03 -4.24 -23.71
N PRO A 404 30.39 -4.83 -24.87
CA PRO A 404 29.80 -4.45 -26.13
C PRO A 404 28.29 -4.66 -26.12
N VAL A 405 27.54 -3.79 -26.82
CA VAL A 405 26.09 -3.96 -27.00
C VAL A 405 25.86 -4.87 -28.22
N PRO A 406 25.35 -6.10 -28.05
CA PRO A 406 25.29 -7.08 -29.12
C PRO A 406 24.12 -6.88 -30.10
N LEU A 407 23.07 -6.15 -29.68
CA LEU A 407 21.89 -5.84 -30.48
C LEU A 407 21.74 -4.33 -30.68
N PRO A 408 21.52 -3.85 -31.91
CA PRO A 408 21.36 -2.42 -32.17
C PRO A 408 19.97 -1.88 -31.81
N LEU A 409 19.19 -2.58 -30.98
CA LEU A 409 17.85 -2.16 -30.56
C LEU A 409 17.90 -1.10 -29.47
N PHE A 410 18.76 -1.28 -28.47
CA PHE A 410 18.94 -0.31 -27.41
C PHE A 410 20.37 0.21 -27.42
N ILE A 411 20.57 1.42 -26.96
CA ILE A 411 21.89 2.04 -26.75
C ILE A 411 22.00 2.51 -25.31
N ARG A 412 23.25 2.61 -24.83
CA ARG A 412 23.54 3.19 -23.52
C ARG A 412 22.99 4.62 -23.46
N SER A 413 22.31 4.95 -22.36
CA SER A 413 21.84 6.33 -22.14
C SER A 413 23.03 7.29 -21.97
N PRO A 414 22.88 8.58 -22.30
CA PRO A 414 23.90 9.60 -22.02
C PRO A 414 24.37 9.63 -20.57
N ASN A 415 23.47 9.34 -19.62
CA ASN A 415 23.77 9.29 -18.19
C ASN A 415 24.91 8.32 -17.82
N GLN A 416 25.15 7.25 -18.57
CA GLN A 416 26.23 6.30 -18.25
C GLN A 416 27.62 6.95 -18.25
N ASN A 417 27.79 8.00 -19.07
CA ASN A 417 29.04 8.76 -19.22
C ASN A 417 29.24 9.84 -18.13
N GLN A 418 28.27 10.02 -17.23
CA GLN A 418 28.33 11.03 -16.17
C GLN A 418 28.95 10.49 -14.88
N ASP A 419 29.15 11.38 -13.90
CA ASP A 419 29.74 11.05 -12.61
C ASP A 419 28.92 9.98 -11.85
N SER A 420 29.65 9.16 -11.09
CA SER A 420 29.22 8.10 -10.18
C SER A 420 28.07 8.46 -9.24
N SER A 421 27.84 9.74 -8.94
CA SER A 421 26.71 10.19 -8.12
C SER A 421 25.36 10.18 -8.84
N ASN A 422 25.31 9.98 -10.16
CA ASN A 422 24.06 9.88 -10.91
C ASN A 422 23.42 8.49 -10.68
N ALA A 423 22.15 8.48 -10.26
CA ALA A 423 21.40 7.26 -9.95
C ALA A 423 20.92 6.49 -11.21
N TYR A 424 21.05 7.04 -12.41
CA TYR A 424 20.47 6.51 -13.66
C TYR A 424 21.53 6.02 -14.67
N ARG A 425 22.71 5.61 -14.19
CA ARG A 425 23.89 5.27 -15.02
C ARG A 425 23.85 3.88 -15.65
N ASP A 426 22.89 3.06 -15.30
CA ASP A 426 22.71 1.69 -15.79
C ASP A 426 21.63 1.59 -16.89
N ASN A 427 21.03 2.72 -17.27
CA ASN A 427 19.90 2.75 -18.19
C ASN A 427 20.28 2.70 -19.68
N TYR A 428 19.39 2.11 -20.46
CA TYR A 428 19.42 1.99 -21.92
C TYR A 428 18.19 2.65 -22.56
N ILE A 429 18.36 3.26 -23.72
CA ILE A 429 17.29 3.90 -24.49
C ILE A 429 17.12 3.24 -25.87
N PRO A 430 15.92 3.27 -26.47
CA PRO A 430 15.71 2.80 -27.83
C PRO A 430 16.69 3.51 -28.77
N ASN A 431 17.34 2.76 -29.64
CA ASN A 431 18.28 3.30 -30.60
C ASN A 431 17.53 4.14 -31.65
N PRO A 432 17.71 5.48 -31.71
CA PRO A 432 17.01 6.31 -32.69
C PRO A 432 17.40 6.02 -34.14
N LYS A 433 18.52 5.31 -34.36
CA LYS A 433 18.99 4.89 -35.68
C LYS A 433 18.48 3.50 -36.10
N CYS A 434 17.78 2.78 -35.23
CA CYS A 434 17.24 1.46 -35.56
C CYS A 434 15.84 1.61 -36.16
N ASP A 435 15.69 1.18 -37.40
CA ASP A 435 14.44 1.17 -38.17
C ASP A 435 13.73 -0.20 -38.15
N ASP A 436 14.26 -1.19 -37.42
CA ASP A 436 13.64 -2.51 -37.29
C ASP A 436 12.56 -2.52 -36.20
N PHE A 437 11.44 -1.88 -36.51
CA PHE A 437 10.26 -1.85 -35.65
C PHE A 437 9.69 -3.25 -35.36
N SER A 438 9.91 -4.22 -36.24
CA SER A 438 9.42 -5.60 -36.05
C SER A 438 10.07 -6.26 -34.83
N ARG A 439 11.35 -5.95 -34.58
CA ARG A 439 12.09 -6.45 -33.41
C ARG A 439 11.66 -5.75 -32.12
N TYR A 440 11.36 -4.45 -32.17
CA TYR A 440 10.77 -3.75 -31.03
C TYR A 440 9.38 -4.31 -30.67
N VAL A 441 8.55 -4.61 -31.68
CA VAL A 441 7.25 -5.27 -31.47
C VAL A 441 7.45 -6.62 -30.75
N PHE A 442 8.44 -7.41 -31.18
CA PHE A 442 8.74 -8.69 -30.53
C PHE A 442 9.25 -8.51 -29.09
N ALA A 443 10.13 -7.53 -28.83
CA ALA A 443 10.56 -7.21 -27.47
C ALA A 443 9.36 -6.82 -26.58
N GLY A 444 8.45 -5.97 -27.08
CA GLY A 444 7.22 -5.61 -26.38
C GLY A 444 6.28 -6.80 -26.13
N GLN A 445 6.21 -7.75 -27.07
CA GLN A 445 5.47 -9.01 -26.88
C GLN A 445 6.08 -9.86 -25.77
N LEU A 446 7.41 -9.95 -25.68
CA LEU A 446 8.08 -10.63 -24.56
C LEU A 446 7.81 -9.93 -23.22
N MET A 447 7.84 -8.59 -23.17
CA MET A 447 7.49 -7.83 -21.96
C MET A 447 6.04 -8.15 -21.52
N GLY A 448 5.09 -8.16 -22.45
CA GLY A 448 3.70 -8.53 -22.18
C GLY A 448 3.53 -10.00 -21.78
N ALA A 449 4.41 -10.89 -22.26
CA ALA A 449 4.47 -12.27 -21.79
C ALA A 449 4.89 -12.30 -20.32
N MET A 450 6.00 -11.66 -19.94
CA MET A 450 6.50 -11.64 -18.55
C MET A 450 5.47 -11.12 -17.55
N LEU A 451 4.71 -10.09 -17.94
CA LEU A 451 3.61 -9.57 -17.12
C LEU A 451 2.53 -10.64 -16.80
N ARG A 452 2.39 -11.67 -17.64
CA ARG A 452 1.41 -12.76 -17.49
C ARG A 452 1.94 -13.97 -16.73
N SER A 453 3.22 -14.36 -16.90
CA SER A 453 3.77 -15.58 -16.28
C SER A 453 4.41 -15.40 -14.91
N GLN A 454 4.58 -14.16 -14.46
CA GLN A 454 5.42 -13.82 -13.30
C GLN A 454 6.91 -14.21 -13.48
N GLU A 455 7.35 -14.55 -14.69
CA GLU A 455 8.76 -14.71 -15.03
C GLU A 455 9.41 -13.34 -15.27
N HIS A 456 10.75 -13.29 -15.22
CA HIS A 456 11.49 -12.03 -15.26
C HIS A 456 12.26 -11.85 -16.57
N LEU A 457 12.13 -10.68 -17.17
CA LEU A 457 13.01 -10.14 -18.20
C LEU A 457 13.60 -8.84 -17.67
N VAL A 458 14.88 -8.85 -17.31
CA VAL A 458 15.54 -7.71 -16.67
C VAL A 458 15.93 -6.69 -17.74
N LEU A 459 15.21 -5.56 -17.80
CA LEU A 459 15.51 -4.46 -18.72
C LEU A 459 15.79 -3.19 -17.91
N SER A 460 17.01 -2.67 -18.03
CA SER A 460 17.40 -1.41 -17.38
C SER A 460 17.00 -0.22 -18.28
N LEU A 461 15.71 0.09 -18.30
CA LEU A 461 15.17 1.21 -19.07
C LEU A 461 14.91 2.42 -18.13
N PRO A 462 15.07 3.67 -18.61
CA PRO A 462 14.86 4.86 -17.79
C PRO A 462 13.39 5.03 -17.41
N GLN A 463 13.15 5.69 -16.27
CA GLN A 463 11.81 6.00 -15.78
C GLN A 463 10.96 6.71 -16.83
N PHE A 464 11.57 7.62 -17.61
CA PHE A 464 10.94 8.28 -18.75
C PHE A 464 10.23 7.29 -19.69
N LEU A 465 10.93 6.21 -20.08
CA LEU A 465 10.39 5.23 -21.03
C LEU A 465 9.29 4.37 -20.41
N TRP A 466 9.44 3.97 -19.14
CA TRP A 466 8.40 3.22 -18.43
C TRP A 466 7.09 4.00 -18.32
N LYS A 467 7.17 5.32 -18.08
CA LYS A 467 6.02 6.21 -18.02
C LYS A 467 5.34 6.36 -19.38
N GLU A 468 6.12 6.59 -20.44
CA GLU A 468 5.60 6.65 -21.82
C GLU A 468 4.86 5.36 -22.21
N LEU A 469 5.41 4.18 -21.87
CA LEU A 469 4.80 2.89 -22.20
C LEU A 469 3.41 2.69 -21.56
N VAL A 470 3.18 3.29 -20.39
CA VAL A 470 1.90 3.19 -19.67
C VAL A 470 1.01 4.42 -19.86
N GLY A 471 1.41 5.37 -20.71
CA GLY A 471 0.67 6.61 -20.97
C GLY A 471 0.64 7.59 -19.79
N GLU A 472 1.61 7.51 -18.88
CA GLU A 472 1.75 8.48 -17.79
C GLU A 472 2.35 9.79 -18.31
N PRO A 473 1.84 10.97 -17.89
CA PRO A 473 2.41 12.24 -18.31
C PRO A 473 3.86 12.39 -17.85
N VAL A 474 4.76 12.58 -18.82
CA VAL A 474 6.16 12.91 -18.59
C VAL A 474 6.42 14.41 -18.70
N THR A 475 7.43 14.87 -17.99
CA THR A 475 7.88 16.26 -18.01
C THR A 475 9.39 16.33 -18.21
N TRP A 476 9.84 17.42 -18.82
CA TRP A 476 11.25 17.65 -19.16
C TRP A 476 12.17 17.60 -17.92
N SER A 477 11.95 18.50 -16.98
CA SER A 477 12.81 18.70 -15.80
C SER A 477 12.90 17.48 -14.89
N ARG A 478 11.81 16.72 -14.79
CA ARG A 478 11.70 15.59 -13.87
C ARG A 478 12.08 14.25 -14.50
N ASP A 479 11.48 13.91 -15.64
CA ASP A 479 11.52 12.53 -16.13
C ASP A 479 12.69 12.34 -17.10
N PHE A 480 13.00 13.37 -17.93
CA PHE A 480 14.09 13.29 -18.89
C PHE A 480 15.48 13.26 -18.22
N VAL A 481 15.59 13.68 -16.95
CA VAL A 481 16.81 13.54 -16.14
C VAL A 481 17.29 12.08 -16.03
N SER A 482 16.35 11.13 -16.13
CA SER A 482 16.65 9.68 -16.13
C SER A 482 17.30 9.18 -17.43
N VAL A 483 17.19 9.97 -18.51
CA VAL A 483 17.82 9.73 -19.81
C VAL A 483 19.14 10.52 -19.92
N ASP A 484 19.08 11.84 -19.72
CA ASP A 484 20.22 12.74 -19.79
C ASP A 484 20.11 13.90 -18.80
N SER A 485 20.72 13.74 -17.63
CA SER A 485 20.68 14.75 -16.58
C SER A 485 21.52 16.00 -16.90
N ALA A 486 22.55 15.86 -17.75
CA ALA A 486 23.42 16.97 -18.08
C ALA A 486 22.72 17.91 -19.06
N GLU A 487 22.03 17.35 -20.05
CA GLU A 487 21.22 18.11 -21.00
C GLU A 487 20.08 18.86 -20.31
N VAL A 488 19.37 18.21 -19.36
CA VAL A 488 18.32 18.88 -18.58
C VAL A 488 18.87 20.08 -17.82
N ARG A 489 19.95 19.88 -17.04
CA ARG A 489 20.60 20.96 -16.28
C ARG A 489 21.10 22.08 -17.18
N PHE A 490 21.66 21.73 -18.33
CA PHE A 490 22.12 22.69 -19.31
C PHE A 490 20.97 23.56 -19.83
N ILE A 491 19.90 22.95 -20.33
CA ILE A 491 18.74 23.67 -20.86
C ILE A 491 18.08 24.55 -19.79
N GLU A 492 17.85 24.03 -18.59
CA GLU A 492 17.27 24.82 -17.48
C GLU A 492 18.14 26.02 -17.09
N SER A 493 19.48 25.84 -17.12
CA SER A 493 20.39 26.94 -16.88
C SER A 493 20.30 28.02 -17.96
N VAL A 494 20.11 27.62 -19.23
CA VAL A 494 19.95 28.53 -20.37
C VAL A 494 18.59 29.22 -20.36
N GLU A 495 17.52 28.59 -19.88
CA GLU A 495 16.21 29.24 -19.77
C GLU A 495 16.17 30.37 -18.74
N THR A 496 17.03 30.29 -17.72
CA THR A 496 17.06 31.25 -16.60
C THR A 496 18.23 32.24 -16.67
N ILE A 497 19.13 32.08 -17.64
CA ILE A 497 20.31 32.94 -17.79
C ILE A 497 19.93 34.34 -18.32
N SER A 498 20.53 35.37 -17.75
CA SER A 498 20.45 36.73 -18.27
C SER A 498 21.14 36.83 -19.64
N ARG A 499 20.64 37.68 -20.53
CA ARG A 499 21.27 37.95 -21.85
C ARG A 499 22.77 38.22 -21.78
N GLU A 500 23.22 39.07 -20.85
CA GLU A 500 24.64 39.40 -20.69
C GLU A 500 25.50 38.15 -20.42
N ARG A 501 25.10 37.34 -19.42
CA ARG A 501 25.77 36.07 -19.12
C ARG A 501 25.68 35.04 -20.25
N PHE A 502 24.59 35.04 -21.03
CA PHE A 502 24.47 34.18 -22.20
C PHE A 502 25.49 34.56 -23.27
N ASP A 503 25.58 35.86 -23.59
CA ASP A 503 26.51 36.35 -24.60
C ASP A 503 27.97 36.10 -24.15
N ASP A 504 28.28 36.27 -22.86
CA ASP A 504 29.60 35.96 -22.32
C ASP A 504 29.95 34.46 -22.40
N ALA A 505 28.99 33.56 -22.16
CA ALA A 505 29.22 32.11 -22.10
C ALA A 505 29.09 31.40 -23.45
N PHE A 506 28.25 31.89 -24.37
CA PHE A 506 27.81 31.18 -25.57
C PHE A 506 27.94 31.98 -26.87
N ALA A 507 28.53 33.19 -26.85
CA ALA A 507 28.71 33.99 -28.05
C ALA A 507 29.36 33.21 -29.20
N GLY A 508 28.71 33.22 -30.35
CA GLY A 508 29.18 32.58 -31.58
C GLY A 508 28.85 31.09 -31.72
N ALA A 509 28.44 30.41 -30.64
CA ALA A 509 27.96 29.03 -30.69
C ALA A 509 26.43 28.95 -30.75
N LEU A 510 25.74 29.82 -29.99
CA LEU A 510 24.28 29.89 -29.94
C LEU A 510 23.82 31.34 -30.12
N ARG A 511 22.54 31.53 -30.46
CA ARG A 511 21.92 32.85 -30.63
C ARG A 511 20.83 33.04 -29.58
N PHE A 512 20.91 34.11 -28.79
CA PHE A 512 19.85 34.52 -27.88
C PHE A 512 18.69 35.10 -28.70
N VAL A 513 17.54 34.41 -28.71
CA VAL A 513 16.34 34.81 -29.46
C VAL A 513 15.36 35.55 -28.56
#